data_AF-A0A2M8S745-F1
#
_entry.id   AF-A0A2M8S745-F1
#
_cell.length_a   1.000
_cell.length_b   1.000
_cell.length_c   1.000
_cell.angle_alpha   90.00
_cell.angle_beta   90.00
_cell.angle_gamma   90.00
#
_symmetry.space_group_name_H-M   'P 1'
#
loop_
_entity.id
_entity.type
_entity.pdbx_description
1 polymer ?
#
loop_
_entity_poly.entity_id
_entity_poly.type
_entity_poly.pdbx_seq_one_letter_code
_entity_poly.pdbx_strand_id
1 'polypeptide(L)'
;RAAGFSVAYGDASDPEFVADLPLSGVRWVVAAMPAHVGGVTHDDPRRALLQALRAAGYAGAVAVTVRDAAEKQALTAAGATLAFEPFNAAADRAVEMMAMDGAAPAPQRIIT
;
A
#
# COMPACT_ATOMS: atom_id res chain seq x y z
N ARG A 1 -17.51 10.28 -10.30
CA ARG A 1 -18.26 9.70 -9.14
C ARG A 1 -19.22 8.66 -9.71
N ALA A 2 -18.93 7.36 -9.59
CA ALA A 2 -19.71 6.31 -10.28
C ALA A 2 -20.13 5.12 -9.40
N ALA A 3 -19.55 4.95 -8.21
CA ALA A 3 -19.80 3.78 -7.36
C ALA A 3 -20.46 4.11 -6.00
N GLY A 4 -20.88 5.36 -5.76
CA GLY A 4 -21.59 5.75 -4.53
C GLY A 4 -20.74 5.81 -3.25
N PHE A 5 -19.42 5.71 -3.34
CA PHE A 5 -18.53 5.82 -2.19
C PHE A 5 -18.44 7.25 -1.64
N SER A 6 -18.23 7.36 -0.32
CA SER A 6 -17.83 8.62 0.32
C SER A 6 -16.43 9.00 -0.16
N VAL A 7 -16.25 10.24 -0.60
CA VAL A 7 -14.99 10.75 -1.15
C VAL A 7 -14.65 12.06 -0.47
N ALA A 8 -13.43 12.14 0.08
CA ALA A 8 -12.80 13.37 0.54
C ALA A 8 -11.65 13.73 -0.41
N TYR A 9 -11.43 15.03 -0.63
CA TYR A 9 -10.32 15.54 -1.44
C TYR A 9 -9.36 16.28 -0.52
N GLY A 10 -8.08 15.93 -0.59
CA GLY A 10 -7.02 16.56 0.20
C GLY A 10 -5.70 15.81 0.03
N ASP A 11 -4.67 16.30 0.73
CA ASP A 11 -3.34 15.70 0.72
C ASP A 11 -3.21 14.71 1.89
N ALA A 12 -2.95 13.44 1.58
CA ALA A 12 -2.78 12.40 2.61
C ALA A 12 -1.49 12.56 3.43
N SER A 13 -0.58 13.44 3.01
CA SER A 13 0.60 13.80 3.79
C SER A 13 0.35 14.94 4.78
N ASP A 14 -0.77 15.66 4.65
CA ASP A 14 -1.17 16.72 5.57
C ASP A 14 -1.87 16.15 6.82
N PRO A 15 -1.28 16.31 8.02
CA PRO A 15 -1.90 15.83 9.25
C PRO A 15 -3.27 16.46 9.55
N GLU A 16 -3.52 17.71 9.15
CA GLU A 16 -4.80 18.37 9.38
C GLU A 16 -5.91 17.70 8.57
N PHE A 17 -5.64 17.37 7.31
CA PHE A 17 -6.56 16.61 6.46
C PHE A 17 -6.85 15.23 7.03
N VAL A 18 -5.81 14.51 7.48
CA VAL A 18 -5.97 13.16 8.06
C VAL A 18 -6.78 13.19 9.36
N ALA A 19 -6.60 14.22 10.19
CA ALA A 19 -7.33 14.39 11.45
C ALA A 19 -8.84 14.66 11.24
N ASP A 20 -9.22 15.27 10.12
CA ASP A 20 -10.63 15.53 9.78
C ASP A 20 -11.36 14.29 9.22
N LEU A 21 -10.62 13.24 8.86
CA LEU A 21 -11.23 12.02 8.34
C LEU A 21 -12.07 11.30 9.43
N PRO A 22 -13.25 10.74 9.08
CA PRO A 22 -14.10 10.00 10.02
C PRO A 22 -13.51 8.61 10.34
N LEU A 23 -12.41 8.57 11.10
CA LEU A 23 -11.67 7.35 11.42
C LEU A 23 -12.29 6.52 12.57
N SER A 24 -13.30 7.05 13.25
CA SER A 24 -14.00 6.34 14.33
C SER A 24 -14.67 5.07 13.80
N GLY A 25 -14.32 3.91 14.39
CA GLY A 25 -14.82 2.61 13.97
C GLY A 25 -14.19 2.04 12.68
N VAL A 26 -13.26 2.76 12.05
CA VAL A 26 -12.51 2.27 10.89
C VAL A 26 -11.51 1.20 11.36
N ARG A 27 -11.56 0.02 10.74
CA ARG A 27 -10.65 -1.10 11.06
C ARG A 27 -9.36 -1.09 10.25
N TRP A 28 -9.43 -0.56 9.03
CA TRP A 28 -8.34 -0.57 8.07
C TRP A 28 -8.24 0.76 7.35
N VAL A 29 -7.01 1.26 7.25
CA VAL A 29 -6.62 2.28 6.27
C VAL A 29 -5.71 1.62 5.25
N VAL A 30 -5.93 1.90 3.97
CA VAL A 30 -5.12 1.35 2.86
C VAL A 30 -4.45 2.51 2.13
N ALA A 31 -3.13 2.59 2.22
CA ALA A 31 -2.31 3.57 1.54
C ALA A 31 -1.86 3.04 0.17
N ALA A 32 -2.63 3.36 -0.86
CA ALA A 32 -2.41 2.95 -2.26
C ALA A 32 -1.82 4.09 -3.14
N MET A 33 -1.19 5.09 -2.50
CA MET A 33 -0.52 6.19 -3.18
C MET A 33 0.88 5.78 -3.66
N PRO A 34 1.38 6.31 -4.80
CA PRO A 34 2.72 6.02 -5.26
C PRO A 34 3.76 6.58 -4.28
N ALA A 35 4.81 5.78 -4.03
CA ALA A 35 6.06 6.30 -3.49
C ALA A 35 6.51 7.44 -4.40
N HIS A 36 6.69 8.66 -3.90
CA HIS A 36 7.04 9.79 -4.73
C HIS A 36 8.30 9.47 -5.59
N VAL A 37 8.19 9.62 -6.91
CA VAL A 37 9.28 9.35 -7.88
C VAL A 37 9.92 10.66 -8.39
N GLY A 38 9.45 11.83 -7.97
CA GLY A 38 9.88 13.11 -8.56
C GLY A 38 10.16 14.21 -7.54
N GLY A 39 11.39 14.28 -7.04
CA GLY A 39 11.89 15.46 -6.32
C GLY A 39 12.87 15.10 -5.21
N VAL A 40 14.06 15.71 -5.27
CA VAL A 40 15.24 15.49 -4.39
C VAL A 40 14.96 15.81 -2.89
N THR A 41 13.74 16.21 -2.54
CA THR A 41 13.37 16.78 -1.22
C THR A 41 12.03 16.32 -0.64
N HIS A 42 11.26 15.44 -1.27
CA HIS A 42 9.94 15.06 -0.74
C HIS A 42 10.01 13.75 0.03
N ASP A 43 9.63 13.83 1.31
CA ASP A 43 9.38 12.68 2.17
C ASP A 43 8.26 11.80 1.58
N ASP A 44 8.35 10.49 1.80
CA ASP A 44 7.35 9.55 1.32
C ASP A 44 5.97 9.82 1.96
N PRO A 45 4.90 10.10 1.17
CA PRO A 45 3.59 10.46 1.69
C PRO A 45 2.96 9.36 2.54
N ARG A 46 3.33 8.09 2.32
CA ARG A 46 2.85 6.98 3.14
C ARG A 46 3.43 7.05 4.54
N ARG A 47 4.68 7.52 4.68
CA ARG A 47 5.28 7.76 5.99
C ARG A 47 4.57 8.91 6.70
N ALA A 48 4.31 10.01 6.00
CA ALA A 48 3.55 11.14 6.55
C ALA A 48 2.15 10.70 7.02
N LEU A 49 1.43 9.93 6.19
CA LEU A 49 0.13 9.36 6.56
C LEU A 49 0.21 8.48 7.82
N LEU A 50 1.19 7.59 7.93
CA LEU A 50 1.36 6.73 9.12
C LEU A 50 1.62 7.57 10.39
N GLN A 51 2.41 8.64 10.28
CA GLN A 51 2.65 9.57 11.38
C GLN A 51 1.36 10.30 11.77
N ALA A 52 0.63 10.83 10.78
CA ALA A 52 -0.62 11.56 10.99
C ALA A 52 -1.70 10.69 11.62
N LEU A 53 -1.88 9.44 11.15
CA LEU A 53 -2.81 8.48 11.74
C LEU A 53 -2.47 8.18 13.21
N ARG A 54 -1.18 7.98 13.51
CA ARG A 54 -0.74 7.78 14.90
C ARG A 54 -0.99 9.02 15.76
N ALA A 55 -0.71 10.21 15.24
CA ALA A 55 -0.96 11.47 15.95
C ALA A 55 -2.46 11.71 16.21
N ALA A 56 -3.32 11.27 15.28
CA ALA A 56 -4.77 11.29 15.41
C ALA A 56 -5.33 10.19 16.34
N GLY A 57 -4.47 9.35 16.94
CA GLY A 57 -4.88 8.26 17.84
C GLY A 57 -5.55 7.09 17.14
N TYR A 58 -5.36 6.94 15.82
CA TYR A 58 -5.90 5.80 15.07
C TYR A 58 -5.26 4.49 15.55
N ALA A 59 -6.10 3.58 16.06
CA ALA A 59 -5.68 2.29 16.62
C ALA A 59 -5.99 1.09 15.70
N GLY A 60 -6.56 1.34 14.52
CA GLY A 60 -6.83 0.30 13.53
C GLY A 60 -5.58 -0.11 12.76
N ALA A 61 -5.72 -1.08 11.86
CA ALA A 61 -4.63 -1.55 11.04
C ALA A 61 -4.38 -0.62 9.83
N VAL A 62 -3.14 -0.56 9.38
CA VAL A 62 -2.75 0.18 8.17
C VAL A 62 -2.04 -0.75 7.20
N ALA A 63 -2.57 -0.86 5.98
CA ALA A 63 -1.93 -1.52 4.86
C ALA A 63 -1.26 -0.50 3.95
N VAL A 64 -0.03 -0.78 3.52
CA VAL A 64 0.73 0.05 2.57
C VAL A 64 1.16 -0.78 1.37
N THR A 65 1.18 -0.20 0.18
CA THR A 65 1.77 -0.84 -0.99
C THR A 65 3.28 -0.58 -1.05
N VAL A 66 4.07 -1.61 -1.32
CA VAL A 66 5.54 -1.56 -1.45
C VAL A 66 6.01 -2.28 -2.72
N ARG A 67 7.20 -1.92 -3.19
CA ARG A 67 7.84 -2.39 -4.42
C ARG A 67 9.08 -3.23 -4.14
N ASP A 68 9.76 -2.98 -3.04
CA ASP A 68 10.99 -3.68 -2.68
C ASP A 68 11.11 -3.90 -1.16
N ALA A 69 12.10 -4.71 -0.78
CA ALA A 69 12.33 -5.10 0.61
C ALA A 69 12.75 -3.91 1.49
N ALA A 70 13.46 -2.91 0.94
CA ALA A 70 13.90 -1.75 1.70
C ALA A 70 12.71 -0.87 2.07
N GLU A 71 11.80 -0.65 1.13
CA GLU A 71 10.54 0.08 1.35
C GLU A 71 9.62 -0.66 2.33
N LYS A 72 9.52 -2.00 2.19
CA LYS A 72 8.80 -2.87 3.13
C LYS A 72 9.30 -2.69 4.55
N GLN A 73 10.62 -2.77 4.74
CA GLN A 73 11.23 -2.57 6.06
C GLN A 73 10.98 -1.16 6.60
N ALA A 74 11.18 -0.13 5.78
CA ALA A 74 11.02 1.26 6.18
C ALA A 74 9.58 1.59 6.62
N LEU A 75 8.57 1.16 5.87
CA LEU A 75 7.18 1.44 6.19
C LEU A 75 6.64 0.58 7.33
N THR A 76 7.10 -0.67 7.47
CA THR A 76 6.81 -1.50 8.64
C THR A 76 7.35 -0.82 9.90
N ALA A 77 8.59 -0.33 9.87
CA ALA A 77 9.18 0.42 10.98
C ALA A 77 8.46 1.73 11.29
N ALA A 78 7.83 2.36 10.28
CA ALA A 78 7.02 3.57 10.47
C ALA A 78 5.64 3.31 11.10
N GLY A 79 5.22 2.04 11.20
CA GLY A 79 3.98 1.62 11.85
C GLY A 79 2.95 0.97 10.93
N ALA A 80 3.31 0.61 9.68
CA ALA A 80 2.41 -0.17 8.83
C ALA A 80 2.19 -1.58 9.42
N THR A 81 0.93 -2.00 9.52
CA THR A 81 0.55 -3.35 9.98
C THR A 81 0.77 -4.38 8.89
N LEU A 82 0.56 -3.99 7.62
CA LEU A 82 0.73 -4.86 6.47
C LEU A 82 1.42 -4.09 5.35
N ALA A 83 2.50 -4.66 4.81
CA ALA A 83 3.14 -4.19 3.58
C ALA A 83 2.82 -5.16 2.44
N PHE A 84 1.99 -4.72 1.51
CA PHE A 84 1.55 -5.50 0.35
C PHE A 84 2.48 -5.24 -0.82
N GLU A 85 2.83 -6.28 -1.57
CA GLU A 85 3.68 -6.21 -2.77
C GLU A 85 2.82 -6.46 -4.03
N PRO A 86 2.09 -5.44 -4.56
CA PRO A 86 1.08 -5.65 -5.58
C PRO A 86 1.62 -6.31 -6.85
N PHE A 87 2.85 -5.97 -7.25
CA PHE A 87 3.45 -6.54 -8.45
C PHE A 87 3.77 -8.01 -8.29
N ASN A 88 4.28 -8.43 -7.13
CA ASN A 88 4.55 -9.83 -6.84
C ASN A 88 3.22 -10.61 -6.77
N ALA A 89 2.23 -10.08 -6.05
CA ALA A 89 0.91 -10.69 -5.99
C ALA A 89 0.22 -10.81 -7.37
N ALA A 90 0.39 -9.78 -8.22
CA ALA A 90 -0.12 -9.82 -9.58
C ALA A 90 0.62 -10.83 -10.46
N ALA A 91 1.93 -10.98 -10.30
CA ALA A 91 2.74 -11.98 -11.00
C ALA A 91 2.32 -13.40 -10.61
N ASP A 92 2.21 -13.68 -9.31
CA ASP A 92 1.72 -14.97 -8.80
C ASP A 92 0.34 -15.29 -9.36
N ARG A 93 -0.58 -14.31 -9.31
CA ARG A 93 -1.93 -14.45 -9.87
C ARG A 93 -1.91 -14.70 -11.38
N ALA A 94 -1.00 -14.07 -12.11
CA ALA A 94 -0.87 -14.30 -13.56
C ALA A 94 -0.40 -15.72 -13.87
N VAL A 95 0.57 -16.26 -13.09
CA VAL A 95 1.01 -17.66 -13.24
C VAL A 95 -0.15 -18.62 -12.99
N GLU A 96 -0.94 -18.40 -11.94
CA GLU A 96 -2.14 -19.20 -11.66
C GLU A 96 -3.12 -19.18 -12.83
N MET A 97 -3.41 -17.98 -13.39
CA MET A 97 -4.31 -17.84 -14.53
C MET A 97 -3.79 -18.63 -15.75
N MET A 98 -2.50 -18.52 -16.06
CA MET A 98 -1.89 -19.27 -17.18
C MET A 98 -1.94 -20.78 -16.96
N ALA A 99 -1.76 -21.25 -15.71
CA ALA A 99 -1.85 -22.66 -15.37
C ALA A 99 -3.27 -23.22 -15.51
N MET A 100 -4.29 -22.43 -15.16
CA MET A 100 -5.69 -22.81 -15.36
C MET A 100 -6.10 -22.80 -16.84
N ASP A 101 -5.52 -21.91 -17.64
CA ASP A 101 -5.78 -21.81 -19.08
C ASP A 101 -4.97 -22.82 -19.92
N GLY A 102 -4.18 -23.70 -19.29
CA GLY A 102 -3.36 -24.72 -19.97
C GLY A 102 -2.10 -24.17 -20.67
N ALA A 103 -1.77 -22.90 -20.46
CA ALA A 103 -0.61 -22.21 -21.01
C ALA A 103 0.62 -22.23 -20.09
N ALA A 104 0.57 -22.98 -18.98
CA ALA A 104 1.72 -23.07 -18.07
C ALA A 104 2.96 -23.60 -18.81
N PRO A 105 4.09 -22.86 -18.78
CA PRO A 105 5.33 -23.37 -19.33
C PRO A 105 5.74 -24.62 -18.53
N ALA A 106 6.06 -25.71 -19.23
CA ALA A 106 6.55 -26.92 -18.60
C ALA A 106 7.78 -26.60 -17.72
N PRO A 107 7.90 -27.19 -16.52
CA PRO A 107 9.02 -26.90 -15.63
C PRO A 107 10.33 -27.29 -16.32
N GLN A 108 11.11 -26.30 -16.72
CA GLN A 108 12.45 -26.54 -17.27
C GLN A 108 13.40 -26.76 -16.09
N ARG A 109 13.90 -27.99 -15.94
CA ARG A 109 15.03 -28.26 -15.05
C ARG A 109 16.23 -27.46 -15.54
N ILE A 110 16.57 -26.39 -14.82
CA ILE A 110 17.86 -25.73 -14.95
C ILE A 110 18.88 -26.72 -14.37
N ILE A 111 19.64 -27.35 -15.26
CA ILE A 111 20.79 -28.18 -14.89
C ILE A 111 21.89 -27.19 -14.47
N THR A 112 22.19 -27.15 -13.18
CA THR A 112 23.37 -26.46 -12.62
C THR A 112 24.62 -27.29 -12.88
#